data_AF-A0A0F2SGZ5-F1
#
_entry.id   AF-A0A0F2SGZ5-F1
#
_cell.length_a   1.000
_cell.length_b   1.000
_cell.length_c   1.000
_cell.angle_alpha   90.00
_cell.angle_beta   90.00
_cell.angle_gamma   90.00
#
_symmetry.space_group_name_H-M   'P 1'
#
loop_
_entity.id
_entity.type
_entity.pdbx_description
1 polymer ?
#
loop_
_entity_poly.entity_id
_entity_poly.type
_entity_poly.pdbx_seq_one_letter_code
_entity_poly.pdbx_strand_id
1 'polypeptide(L)'
;MSLLNEVEEIIDHGTKIPMTGKVLVDDSVVFELLDRVRAALPEELTNAKWVLKERQRILDEAEAEAQKLIERGKTYVDKMAIENEVVKQAQSYGEDIVKQAQTFARDVKTGAVQYADEMLQHVEQSLYQTLQALRKNREELKGLAKEDRDRKTVITENE
;
A
#
# COMPACT_ATOMS: atom_id res chain seq x y z
N MET A 1 -46.96 -41.79 -0.27
CA MET A 1 -46.86 -43.17 0.25
C MET A 1 -48.20 -43.91 0.35
N SER A 2 -49.34 -43.24 0.58
CA SER A 2 -50.67 -43.90 0.65
C SER A 2 -51.10 -44.63 -0.63
N LEU A 3 -50.85 -44.03 -1.80
CA LEU A 3 -51.29 -44.57 -3.10
C LEU A 3 -50.54 -45.82 -3.55
N LEU A 4 -49.27 -45.95 -3.16
CA LEU A 4 -48.45 -47.13 -3.51
C LEU A 4 -48.90 -48.36 -2.71
N ASN A 5 -49.23 -48.15 -1.44
CA ASN A 5 -49.80 -49.18 -0.57
C ASN A 5 -51.19 -49.63 -1.06
N GLU A 6 -51.98 -48.70 -1.60
CA GLU A 6 -53.30 -48.99 -2.19
C GLU A 6 -53.17 -49.85 -3.48
N VAL A 7 -52.14 -49.61 -4.30
CA VAL A 7 -51.80 -50.48 -5.44
C VAL A 7 -51.32 -51.86 -4.97
N GLU A 8 -50.50 -51.91 -3.93
CA GLU A 8 -50.01 -53.18 -3.34
C GLU A 8 -51.17 -54.01 -2.77
N GLU A 9 -52.13 -53.37 -2.11
CA GLU A 9 -53.31 -54.01 -1.54
C GLU A 9 -54.24 -54.61 -2.61
N ILE A 10 -54.44 -53.90 -3.73
CA ILE A 10 -55.21 -54.38 -4.88
C ILE A 10 -54.53 -55.59 -5.54
N ILE A 11 -53.21 -55.61 -5.60
CA ILE A 11 -52.44 -56.73 -6.16
C ILE A 11 -52.46 -57.94 -5.21
N ASP A 12 -52.42 -57.74 -3.89
CA ASP A 12 -52.39 -58.84 -2.92
C ASP A 12 -53.76 -59.49 -2.71
N HIS A 13 -54.83 -58.68 -2.69
CA HIS A 13 -56.23 -59.13 -2.54
C HIS A 13 -56.97 -59.36 -3.86
N GLY A 14 -56.33 -59.09 -5.00
CA GLY A 14 -56.92 -59.28 -6.33
C GLY A 14 -57.20 -60.76 -6.64
N THR A 15 -58.11 -61.00 -7.58
CA THR A 15 -58.53 -62.38 -7.90
C THR A 15 -57.38 -63.14 -8.56
N LYS A 16 -56.79 -64.11 -7.83
CA LYS A 16 -55.68 -64.93 -8.32
C LYS A 16 -56.21 -66.00 -9.28
N ILE A 17 -55.62 -66.09 -10.47
CA ILE A 17 -56.00 -67.08 -11.48
C ILE A 17 -55.23 -68.40 -11.20
N PRO A 18 -55.91 -69.53 -10.87
CA PRO A 18 -55.26 -70.79 -10.52
C PRO A 18 -54.31 -71.29 -11.62
N MET A 19 -53.21 -71.95 -11.23
CA MET A 19 -52.17 -72.51 -12.12
C MET A 19 -51.40 -71.51 -13.01
N THR A 20 -51.69 -70.20 -12.98
CA THR A 20 -51.01 -69.20 -13.84
C THR A 20 -50.12 -68.21 -13.09
N GLY A 21 -50.26 -68.12 -11.76
CA GLY A 21 -49.52 -67.14 -10.93
C GLY A 21 -49.90 -65.68 -11.18
N LYS A 22 -50.96 -65.41 -11.96
CA LYS A 22 -51.40 -64.06 -12.32
C LYS A 22 -52.55 -63.58 -11.44
N VAL A 23 -52.61 -62.28 -11.20
CA VAL A 23 -53.71 -61.60 -10.51
C VAL A 23 -54.54 -60.87 -11.57
N LEU A 24 -55.85 -61.10 -11.57
CA LEU A 24 -56.79 -60.34 -12.39
C LEU A 24 -57.06 -59.00 -11.70
N VAL A 25 -56.77 -57.91 -12.39
CA VAL A 25 -56.96 -56.55 -11.90
C VAL A 25 -57.73 -55.75 -12.94
N ASP A 26 -58.65 -54.91 -12.46
CA ASP A 26 -59.38 -53.96 -13.30
C ASP A 26 -58.42 -52.88 -13.81
N ASP A 27 -58.34 -52.72 -15.13
CA ASP A 27 -57.45 -51.77 -15.79
C ASP A 27 -57.82 -50.33 -15.43
N SER A 28 -59.10 -49.99 -15.33
CA SER A 28 -59.57 -48.65 -15.02
C SER A 28 -59.09 -48.16 -13.64
N VAL A 29 -59.15 -49.03 -12.63
CA VAL A 29 -58.73 -48.72 -11.25
C VAL A 29 -57.21 -48.52 -11.17
N VAL A 30 -56.43 -49.34 -11.87
CA VAL A 30 -54.96 -49.22 -11.89
C VAL A 30 -54.51 -47.96 -12.63
N PHE A 31 -55.16 -47.62 -13.76
CA PHE A 31 -54.85 -46.40 -14.49
C PHE A 31 -55.21 -45.14 -13.68
N GLU A 32 -56.32 -45.13 -12.94
CA GLU A 32 -56.68 -44.02 -12.07
C GLU A 32 -55.66 -43.81 -10.93
N LEU A 33 -55.20 -44.89 -10.30
CA LEU A 33 -54.15 -44.83 -9.28
C LEU A 33 -52.82 -44.33 -9.86
N LEU A 34 -52.44 -44.78 -11.05
CA LEU A 34 -51.25 -44.31 -11.78
C LEU A 34 -51.35 -42.82 -12.12
N ASP A 35 -52.53 -42.34 -12.52
CA ASP A 35 -52.76 -40.93 -12.81
C ASP A 35 -52.70 -40.06 -11.55
N ARG A 36 -53.23 -40.55 -10.43
CA ARG A 36 -53.12 -39.88 -9.12
C ARG A 36 -51.67 -39.82 -8.64
N VAL A 37 -50.90 -40.90 -8.79
CA VAL A 37 -49.45 -40.91 -8.48
C VAL A 37 -48.70 -39.94 -9.40
N ARG A 38 -49.01 -39.95 -10.70
CA ARG A 38 -48.40 -39.05 -11.69
C ARG A 38 -48.75 -37.58 -11.41
N ALA A 39 -49.91 -37.29 -10.84
CA ALA A 39 -50.31 -35.94 -10.45
C ALA A 39 -49.64 -35.46 -9.15
N ALA A 40 -49.39 -36.36 -8.19
CA ALA A 40 -48.81 -36.01 -6.88
C ALA A 40 -47.26 -35.93 -6.87
N LEU A 41 -46.58 -36.79 -7.63
CA LEU A 41 -45.11 -36.79 -7.75
C LEU A 41 -44.47 -35.46 -8.21
N PRO A 42 -45.02 -34.70 -9.19
CA PRO A 42 -44.40 -33.47 -9.67
C PRO A 42 -44.39 -32.35 -8.62
N GLU A 43 -45.37 -32.31 -7.72
CA GLU A 43 -45.45 -31.28 -6.67
C GLU A 43 -44.34 -31.46 -5.62
N GLU A 44 -44.17 -32.68 -5.11
CA GLU A 44 -43.12 -33.02 -4.14
C GLU A 44 -41.72 -32.78 -4.72
N LEU A 45 -41.49 -33.15 -5.99
CA LEU A 45 -40.23 -32.91 -6.67
C LEU A 45 -39.94 -31.42 -6.88
N THR A 46 -40.98 -30.62 -7.16
CA THR A 46 -40.86 -29.17 -7.31
C THR A 46 -40.51 -28.51 -5.97
N ASN A 47 -41.14 -28.94 -4.89
CA ASN A 47 -40.84 -28.48 -3.54
C ASN A 47 -39.40 -28.81 -3.13
N ALA A 48 -38.93 -30.03 -3.40
CA ALA A 48 -37.54 -30.42 -3.12
C ALA A 48 -36.52 -29.56 -3.90
N LYS A 49 -36.78 -29.30 -5.19
CA LYS A 49 -35.95 -28.40 -6.01
C LYS A 49 -35.94 -26.97 -5.48
N TRP A 50 -37.08 -26.48 -5.02
CA TRP A 50 -37.19 -25.15 -4.42
C TRP A 50 -36.39 -25.04 -3.12
N VAL A 51 -36.49 -26.02 -2.22
CA VAL A 51 -35.71 -26.07 -0.98
C VAL A 51 -34.20 -26.07 -1.25
N LEU A 52 -33.74 -26.84 -2.25
CA LEU A 52 -32.33 -26.85 -2.63
C LEU A 52 -31.87 -25.48 -3.17
N LYS A 53 -32.69 -24.83 -3.99
CA LYS A 53 -32.39 -23.49 -4.51
C LYS A 53 -32.34 -22.45 -3.39
N GLU A 54 -33.29 -22.51 -2.45
CA GLU A 54 -33.36 -21.58 -1.34
C GLU A 54 -32.18 -21.77 -0.37
N ARG A 55 -31.77 -23.01 -0.12
CA ARG A 55 -30.55 -23.30 0.63
C ARG A 55 -29.32 -22.66 -0.04
N GLN A 56 -29.17 -22.81 -1.34
CA GLN A 56 -28.04 -22.21 -2.06
C GLN A 56 -28.06 -20.69 -1.95
N ARG A 57 -29.23 -20.07 -2.14
CA ARG A 57 -29.43 -18.63 -2.00
C ARG A 57 -29.00 -18.13 -0.62
N ILE A 58 -29.39 -18.83 0.45
CA ILE A 58 -29.02 -18.50 1.82
C ILE A 58 -27.51 -18.62 2.03
N LEU A 59 -26.87 -19.65 1.48
CA LEU A 59 -25.42 -19.83 1.59
C LEU A 59 -24.67 -18.70 0.87
N ASP A 60 -25.07 -18.35 -0.34
CA ASP A 60 -24.45 -17.28 -1.12
C ASP A 60 -24.61 -15.92 -0.42
N GLU A 61 -25.79 -15.66 0.15
CA GLU A 61 -26.07 -14.44 0.92
C GLU A 61 -25.23 -14.37 2.21
N ALA A 62 -25.09 -15.50 2.92
CA ALA A 62 -24.25 -15.58 4.11
C ALA A 62 -22.76 -15.39 3.79
N GLU A 63 -22.28 -15.96 2.68
CA GLU A 63 -20.89 -15.77 2.23
C GLU A 63 -20.63 -14.31 1.84
N ALA A 64 -21.56 -13.69 1.12
CA ALA A 64 -21.45 -12.27 0.76
C ALA A 64 -21.43 -11.36 1.99
N GLU A 65 -22.30 -11.59 2.98
CA GLU A 65 -22.32 -10.76 4.19
C GLU A 65 -21.08 -11.03 5.08
N ALA A 66 -20.59 -12.27 5.15
CA ALA A 66 -19.35 -12.59 5.84
C ALA A 66 -18.15 -11.86 5.20
N GLN A 67 -18.06 -11.86 3.87
CA GLN A 67 -17.01 -11.15 3.15
C GLN A 67 -17.09 -9.64 3.41
N LYS A 68 -18.30 -9.07 3.39
CA LYS A 68 -18.54 -7.67 3.69
C LYS A 68 -18.17 -7.31 5.14
N LEU A 69 -18.42 -8.20 6.09
CA LEU A 69 -18.03 -8.03 7.49
C LEU A 69 -16.51 -7.99 7.65
N ILE A 70 -15.80 -8.91 6.97
CA ILE A 70 -14.33 -8.93 6.96
C ILE A 70 -13.76 -7.64 6.37
N GLU A 71 -14.31 -7.18 5.25
CA GLU A 71 -13.87 -5.94 4.59
C GLU A 71 -14.08 -4.71 5.49
N ARG A 72 -15.28 -4.58 6.09
CA ARG A 72 -15.55 -3.53 7.09
C ARG A 72 -14.60 -3.60 8.27
N GLY A 73 -14.31 -4.81 8.76
CA GLY A 73 -13.36 -5.04 9.85
C GLY A 73 -11.95 -4.56 9.52
N LYS A 74 -11.45 -4.88 8.32
CA LYS A 74 -10.15 -4.38 7.83
C LYS A 74 -10.12 -2.86 7.80
N THR A 75 -11.12 -2.22 7.18
CA THR A 75 -11.19 -0.75 7.13
C THR A 75 -11.26 -0.12 8.52
N TYR A 76 -11.96 -0.75 9.47
CA TYR A 76 -12.04 -0.27 10.85
C TYR A 76 -10.69 -0.36 11.58
N VAL A 77 -9.96 -1.47 11.40
CA VAL A 77 -8.61 -1.64 11.96
C VAL A 77 -7.64 -0.62 11.36
N ASP A 78 -7.68 -0.37 10.06
CA ASP A 78 -6.82 0.63 9.41
C ASP A 78 -7.09 2.04 9.95
N LYS A 79 -8.37 2.39 10.14
CA LYS A 79 -8.76 3.67 10.76
C LYS A 79 -8.28 3.77 12.21
N MET A 80 -8.49 2.73 13.01
CA MET A 80 -8.00 2.69 14.39
C MET A 80 -6.47 2.77 14.48
N ALA A 81 -5.74 2.21 13.52
CA ALA A 81 -4.29 2.30 13.47
C ALA A 81 -3.83 3.74 13.23
N ILE A 82 -4.52 4.48 12.36
CA ILE A 82 -4.26 5.91 12.10
C ILE A 82 -4.65 6.77 13.30
N GLU A 83 -5.78 6.47 13.94
CA GLU A 83 -6.25 7.16 15.15
C GLU A 83 -5.47 6.78 16.41
N ASN A 84 -4.58 5.78 16.33
CA ASN A 84 -3.74 5.43 17.44
C ASN A 84 -2.80 6.60 17.74
N GLU A 85 -2.93 7.14 18.95
CA GLU A 85 -2.13 8.25 19.46
C GLU A 85 -0.62 8.02 19.26
N VAL A 86 -0.16 6.76 19.28
CA VAL A 86 1.23 6.39 19.01
C VAL A 86 1.65 6.75 17.58
N VAL A 87 0.81 6.51 16.57
CA VAL A 87 1.12 6.82 15.17
C VAL A 87 1.14 8.33 14.95
N LYS A 88 0.17 9.04 15.53
CA LYS A 88 0.11 10.50 15.46
C LYS A 88 1.32 11.16 16.14
N GLN A 89 1.70 10.67 17.33
CA GLN A 89 2.91 11.12 18.01
C GLN A 89 4.16 10.81 17.19
N ALA A 90 4.28 9.60 16.64
CA ALA A 90 5.42 9.22 15.79
C ALA A 90 5.54 10.13 14.56
N GLN A 91 4.42 10.51 13.93
CA GLN A 91 4.41 11.45 12.83
C GLN A 91 4.88 12.84 13.27
N SER A 92 4.35 13.37 14.38
CA SER A 92 4.79 14.67 14.93
C SER A 92 6.29 14.67 15.25
N TYR A 93 6.79 13.61 15.88
CA TYR A 93 8.22 13.45 16.16
C TYR A 93 9.05 13.41 14.86
N GLY A 94 8.56 12.73 13.83
CA GLY A 94 9.20 12.68 12.52
C GLY A 94 9.30 14.06 11.87
N GLU A 95 8.21 14.84 11.91
CA GLU A 95 8.17 16.21 11.40
C GLU A 95 9.14 17.12 12.15
N ASP A 96 9.22 17.00 13.48
CA ASP A 96 10.17 17.75 14.31
C ASP A 96 11.62 17.41 14.00
N ILE A 97 11.94 16.12 13.80
CA ILE A 97 13.29 15.68 13.40
C ILE A 97 13.69 16.29 12.06
N VAL A 98 12.79 16.25 11.06
CA VAL A 98 13.06 16.84 9.74
C VAL A 98 13.29 18.35 9.86
N LYS A 99 12.48 19.06 10.65
CA LYS A 99 12.63 20.50 10.86
C LYS A 99 13.95 20.85 11.57
N GLN A 100 14.34 20.07 12.57
CA GLN A 100 15.62 20.22 13.26
C GLN A 100 16.79 19.97 12.30
N ALA A 101 16.72 18.90 11.50
CA ALA A 101 17.75 18.59 10.52
C ALA A 101 17.90 19.70 9.46
N GLN A 102 16.79 20.28 8.99
CA GLN A 102 16.81 21.40 8.05
C GLN A 102 17.44 22.66 8.66
N THR A 103 17.08 22.99 9.90
CA THR A 103 17.66 24.13 10.64
C THR A 103 19.16 23.92 10.81
N PHE A 104 19.57 22.75 11.29
CA PHE A 104 20.97 22.41 11.47
C PHE A 104 21.76 22.48 10.17
N ALA A 105 21.22 21.94 9.07
CA ALA A 105 21.88 22.01 7.76
C ALA A 105 22.06 23.46 7.28
N ARG A 106 21.07 24.33 7.54
CA ARG A 106 21.15 25.76 7.23
C ARG A 106 22.23 26.46 8.07
N ASP A 107 22.30 26.14 9.36
CA ASP A 107 23.28 26.73 10.28
C ASP A 107 24.70 26.30 9.91
N VAL A 108 24.91 25.00 9.62
CA VAL A 108 26.19 24.48 9.13
C VAL A 108 26.60 25.17 7.83
N LYS A 109 25.68 25.31 6.86
CA LYS A 109 25.97 26.00 5.60
C LYS A 109 26.35 27.46 5.82
N THR A 110 25.62 28.16 6.69
CA THR A 110 25.86 29.58 6.98
C THR A 110 27.19 29.76 7.69
N GLY A 111 27.48 28.92 8.70
CA GLY A 111 28.76 28.94 9.41
C GLY A 111 29.95 28.60 8.50
N ALA A 112 29.79 27.66 7.57
CA ALA A 112 30.83 27.33 6.59
C ALA A 112 31.14 28.50 5.65
N VAL A 113 30.11 29.24 5.22
CA VAL A 113 30.29 30.45 4.38
C VAL A 113 30.99 31.56 5.16
N GLN A 114 30.57 31.81 6.41
CA GLN A 114 31.22 32.80 7.28
C GLN A 114 32.69 32.46 7.53
N TYR A 115 32.98 31.20 7.86
CA TYR A 115 34.34 30.73 8.06
C TYR A 115 35.20 30.89 6.79
N ALA A 116 34.65 30.58 5.62
CA ALA A 116 35.35 30.78 4.36
C ALA A 116 35.65 32.26 4.10
N ASP A 117 34.72 33.16 4.41
CA ASP A 117 34.90 34.61 4.28
C ASP A 117 36.01 35.13 5.20
N GLU A 118 36.00 34.71 6.47
CA GLU A 118 37.06 35.05 7.44
C GLU A 118 38.43 34.57 6.95
N MET A 119 38.52 33.33 6.45
CA MET A 119 39.76 32.80 5.89
C MET A 119 40.23 33.59 4.66
N LEU A 120 39.33 33.97 3.76
CA LEU A 120 39.65 34.80 2.60
C LEU A 120 40.12 36.20 3.02
N GLN A 121 39.50 36.80 4.03
CA GLN A 121 39.90 38.09 4.59
C GLN A 121 41.32 38.03 5.19
N HIS A 122 41.66 36.96 5.90
CA HIS A 122 43.02 36.75 6.40
C HIS A 122 44.05 36.63 5.27
N VAL A 123 43.71 35.91 4.21
CA VAL A 123 44.57 35.79 3.02
C VAL A 123 44.75 37.14 2.33
N GLU A 124 43.66 37.90 2.14
CA GLU A 124 43.70 39.25 1.56
C GLU A 124 44.65 40.17 2.34
N GLN A 125 44.53 40.18 3.67
CA GLN A 125 45.38 41.00 4.53
C GLN A 125 46.85 40.61 4.43
N SER A 126 47.15 39.31 4.40
CA SER A 126 48.52 38.81 4.25
C SER A 126 49.12 39.18 2.89
N LEU A 127 48.34 39.06 1.81
CA LEU A 127 48.76 39.48 0.48
C LEU A 127 49.01 40.99 0.40
N TYR A 128 48.15 41.80 1.05
CA TYR A 128 48.32 43.24 1.11
C TYR A 128 49.63 43.65 1.82
N GLN A 129 49.93 43.05 2.97
CA GLN A 129 51.19 43.27 3.69
C GLN A 129 52.40 42.85 2.84
N THR A 130 52.32 41.69 2.18
CA THR A 130 53.36 41.20 1.28
C THR A 130 53.61 42.16 0.12
N LEU A 131 52.53 42.68 -0.48
CA LEU A 131 52.61 43.65 -1.58
C LEU A 131 53.22 44.98 -1.13
N GLN A 132 52.89 45.45 0.08
CA GLN A 132 53.52 46.64 0.66
C GLN A 132 55.03 46.44 0.87
N ALA A 133 55.44 45.30 1.43
CA ALA A 133 56.86 44.98 1.60
C ALA A 133 57.59 44.94 0.25
N LEU A 134 56.98 44.32 -0.78
CA LEU A 134 57.54 44.27 -2.13
C LEU A 134 57.71 45.68 -2.74
N ARG A 135 56.70 46.55 -2.57
CA ARG A 135 56.77 47.94 -3.04
C ARG A 135 57.92 48.70 -2.38
N LYS A 136 58.05 48.57 -1.06
CA LYS A 136 59.15 49.18 -0.29
C LYS A 136 60.51 48.68 -0.78
N ASN A 137 60.70 47.37 -0.91
CA ASN A 137 61.94 46.78 -1.42
C ASN A 137 62.30 47.28 -2.83
N ARG A 138 61.30 47.45 -3.71
CA ARG A 138 61.52 48.00 -5.06
C ARG A 138 61.91 49.47 -5.03
N GLU A 139 61.37 50.25 -4.11
CA GLU A 139 61.69 51.66 -3.94
C GLU A 139 63.11 51.85 -3.40
N GLU A 140 63.52 51.04 -2.41
CA GLU A 140 64.89 50.98 -1.90
C GLU A 140 65.89 50.61 -3.01
N LEU A 141 65.60 49.58 -3.82
CA LEU A 141 66.46 49.21 -4.96
C LEU A 141 66.58 50.31 -6.01
N LYS A 142 65.50 51.05 -6.29
CA LYS A 142 65.55 52.21 -7.19
C LYS A 142 66.40 53.34 -6.61
N GLY A 143 66.31 53.59 -5.30
CA GLY A 143 67.14 54.56 -4.60
C GLY A 143 68.63 54.23 -4.71
N LEU A 144 69.00 52.98 -4.40
CA LEU A 144 70.38 52.48 -4.51
C LEU A 144 70.91 52.59 -5.95
N ALA A 145 70.10 52.23 -6.96
CA ALA A 145 70.49 52.34 -8.36
C ALA A 145 70.71 53.79 -8.82
N LYS A 146 70.03 54.76 -8.20
CA LYS A 146 70.21 56.19 -8.47
C LYS A 146 71.48 56.72 -7.81
N GLU A 147 71.71 56.37 -6.54
CA GLU A 147 72.95 56.73 -5.81
C GLU A 147 74.21 56.19 -6.50
N ASP A 148 74.18 54.94 -6.99
CA ASP A 148 75.31 54.36 -7.73
C ASP A 148 75.57 55.05 -9.07
N ARG A 149 74.53 55.57 -9.74
CA ARG A 149 74.69 56.41 -10.94
C ARG A 149 75.30 57.76 -10.61
N ASP A 150 74.78 58.42 -9.59
CA ASP A 150 75.23 59.75 -9.17
C ASP A 150 76.71 59.71 -8.72
N ARG A 151 77.14 58.65 -8.02
CA ARG A 151 78.56 58.42 -7.67
C ARG A 151 79.47 58.26 -8.89
N LYS A 152 79.03 57.56 -9.95
CA LYS A 152 79.84 57.39 -11.17
C LYS A 152 80.00 58.67 -11.98
N THR A 153 79.01 59.56 -11.99
CA THR A 153 79.10 60.88 -12.64
C THR A 153 80.07 61.83 -11.93
N VAL A 154 80.08 61.84 -10.59
CA VAL A 154 81.01 62.71 -9.82
C VAL A 154 82.47 62.30 -9.98
N ILE A 155 82.73 61.01 -10.21
CA ILE A 155 84.10 60.50 -10.45
C ILE A 155 84.59 60.84 -11.86
N THR A 156 83.68 61.00 -12.83
CA THR A 156 84.04 61.31 -14.24
C THR A 156 84.11 62.81 -14.55
N GLU A 157 83.56 63.68 -13.69
CA GLU A 157 83.71 65.15 -13.83
C GLU A 157 84.96 65.72 -13.13
N ASN A 158 85.66 64.92 -12.32
CA ASN A 158 86.86 65.33 -11.57
C ASN A 158 88.18 64.85 -12.20
N GLU A 159 88.15 64.26 -13.41
CA GLU A 159 89.31 63.94 -14.26
C GLU A 159 89.38 64.90 -15.46
#